data_AF-A0A9R1RYI8-F1
#
_entry.id   AF-A0A9R1RYI8-F1
#
_cell.length_a   1.000
_cell.length_b   1.000
_cell.length_c   1.000
_cell.angle_alpha   90.00
_cell.angle_beta   90.00
_cell.angle_gamma   90.00
#
_symmetry.space_group_name_H-M   'P 1'
#
loop_
_entity.id
_entity.type
_entity.pdbx_description
1 polymer ?
#
loop_
_entity_poly.entity_id
_entity_poly.type
_entity_poly.pdbx_seq_one_letter_code
_entity_poly.pdbx_strand_id
1 'polypeptide(L)'
;MRERMEVLLEQVRAIIKESNGIQKVMELILSLERLGLDYHYENEIGELLDVVLNSDYDDNNLQLVSLRFYLLRKNRYDVSSDVFNKFQDKQGDFFQSDTNSLLSLYSAAHMRTKGEKVLDKAIYFTKKHLLGALEHLESPCVEEVYFALLTPPFRRVRILEARSYIPCYEKEPTRNEAILELAKLNFNILQLLFCEELKEVTLWWQKLKVGSNLSFVRDRIVETYFWINGTSYNHKYSYSRIIATKITAFMTIIDDILDTYGSTEESMQLAEAINRWDEGAVDVLPEYMKDVYLYLLETFRSFEEHLGPGKSYRVVYLKESASIIFTS
;
A
#
# COMPACT_ATOMS: atom_id res chain seq x y z
N MET A 1 6.98 23.99 7.75
CA MET A 1 6.22 22.72 7.64
C MET A 1 6.62 21.70 8.69
N ARG A 2 7.91 21.31 8.79
CA ARG A 2 8.36 20.29 9.75
C ARG A 2 8.13 20.67 11.22
N GLU A 3 8.51 21.89 11.64
CA GLU A 3 8.27 22.37 13.01
C GLU A 3 6.78 22.38 13.39
N ARG A 4 5.89 22.80 12.47
CA ARG A 4 4.45 22.75 12.69
C ARG A 4 3.92 21.31 12.79
N MET A 5 4.47 20.41 11.98
CA MET A 5 4.13 18.99 12.02
C MET A 5 4.49 18.38 13.39
N GLU A 6 5.65 18.70 13.96
CA GLU A 6 6.04 18.22 15.30
C GLU A 6 5.06 18.63 16.39
N VAL A 7 4.60 19.89 16.37
CA VAL A 7 3.57 20.36 17.32
C VAL A 7 2.25 19.59 17.12
N LEU A 8 1.83 19.40 15.87
CA LEU A 8 0.58 18.68 15.57
C LEU A 8 0.64 17.20 15.92
N LEU A 9 1.82 16.57 15.80
CA LEU A 9 2.02 15.18 16.21
C LEU A 9 1.71 14.99 17.70
N GLU A 10 2.19 15.90 18.57
CA GLU A 10 1.87 15.83 20.00
C GLU A 10 0.41 16.17 20.31
N GLN A 11 -0.18 17.13 19.60
CA GLN A 11 -1.61 17.46 19.77
C GLN A 11 -2.51 16.28 19.42
N VAL A 12 -2.25 15.62 18.30
CA VAL A 12 -3.01 14.43 17.88
C VAL A 12 -2.74 13.25 18.83
N ARG A 13 -1.51 13.10 19.35
CA ARG A 13 -1.23 12.09 20.40
C ARG A 13 -2.07 12.34 21.66
N ALA A 14 -2.26 13.59 22.08
CA ALA A 14 -3.14 13.90 23.21
C ALA A 14 -4.61 13.54 22.91
N ILE A 15 -5.10 13.86 21.71
CA ILE A 15 -6.45 13.48 21.26
C ILE A 15 -6.65 11.96 21.30
N ILE A 16 -5.65 11.18 20.86
CA ILE A 16 -5.68 9.71 20.89
C ILE A 16 -5.82 9.21 22.34
N LYS A 17 -5.06 9.77 23.28
CA LYS A 17 -5.07 9.38 24.70
C LYS A 17 -6.36 9.76 25.43
N GLU A 18 -6.99 10.86 25.04
CA GLU A 18 -8.25 11.33 25.65
C GLU A 18 -9.50 10.67 25.03
N SER A 19 -9.33 9.96 23.90
CA SER A 19 -10.43 9.30 23.21
C SER A 19 -11.08 8.23 24.09
N ASN A 20 -12.40 8.34 24.22
CA ASN A 20 -13.20 7.43 25.03
C ASN A 20 -14.46 7.01 24.28
N GLY A 21 -14.98 5.84 24.65
CA GLY A 21 -16.12 5.22 23.99
C GLY A 21 -15.70 4.41 22.76
N ILE A 22 -16.13 3.16 22.72
CA ILE A 22 -15.67 2.16 21.74
C ILE A 22 -15.87 2.61 20.29
N GLN A 23 -17.02 3.21 19.98
CA GLN A 23 -17.33 3.68 18.64
C GLN A 23 -16.39 4.82 18.20
N LYS A 24 -16.18 5.83 19.06
CA LYS A 24 -15.29 6.96 18.77
C LYS A 24 -13.84 6.53 18.63
N VAL A 25 -13.41 5.57 19.44
CA VAL A 25 -12.06 4.98 19.34
C VAL A 25 -11.88 4.31 17.97
N MET A 26 -12.84 3.49 17.54
CA MET A 26 -12.78 2.84 16.22
C MET A 26 -12.80 3.83 15.06
N GLU A 27 -13.68 4.83 15.11
CA GLU A 27 -13.76 5.91 14.12
C GLU A 27 -12.44 6.68 14.05
N LEU A 28 -11.84 7.03 15.20
CA LEU A 28 -10.55 7.72 15.26
C LEU A 28 -9.43 6.90 14.61
N ILE A 29 -9.32 5.60 14.93
CA ILE A 29 -8.32 4.72 14.32
C ILE A 29 -8.52 4.68 12.79
N LEU A 30 -9.75 4.49 12.32
CA LEU A 30 -10.07 4.44 10.89
C LEU A 30 -9.70 5.76 10.20
N SER A 31 -10.03 6.91 10.78
CA SER A 31 -9.67 8.21 10.23
C SER A 31 -8.15 8.38 10.15
N LEU A 32 -7.40 8.05 11.20
CA LEU A 32 -5.92 8.13 11.19
C LEU A 32 -5.31 7.22 10.12
N GLU A 33 -5.80 6.00 9.97
CA GLU A 33 -5.33 5.05 8.96
C GLU A 33 -5.65 5.50 7.53
N ARG A 34 -6.85 6.02 7.28
CA ARG A 34 -7.29 6.50 5.96
C ARG A 34 -6.59 7.80 5.58
N LEU A 35 -6.29 8.67 6.54
CA LEU A 35 -5.52 9.90 6.34
C LEU A 35 -4.00 9.65 6.21
N GLY A 36 -3.56 8.40 6.35
CA GLY A 36 -2.14 8.02 6.24
C GLY A 36 -1.28 8.59 7.37
N LEU A 37 -1.83 8.66 8.58
CA LEU A 37 -1.17 9.17 9.80
C LEU A 37 -0.82 8.09 10.81
N ASP A 38 -1.41 6.90 10.68
CA ASP A 38 -1.28 5.77 11.60
C ASP A 38 0.16 5.38 11.91
N TYR A 39 1.06 5.47 10.92
CA TYR A 39 2.46 5.10 11.11
C TYR A 39 3.24 5.99 12.11
N HIS A 40 2.67 7.15 12.50
CA HIS A 40 3.22 8.00 13.56
C HIS A 40 2.78 7.57 14.97
N TYR A 41 1.77 6.70 15.05
CA TYR A 41 1.09 6.31 16.29
C TYR A 41 0.94 4.79 16.40
N GLU A 42 1.87 4.01 15.85
CA GLU A 42 1.80 2.54 15.80
C GLU A 42 1.59 1.94 17.22
N ASN A 43 2.22 2.51 18.25
CA ASN A 43 2.08 2.06 19.63
C ASN A 43 0.72 2.43 20.23
N GLU A 44 0.32 3.70 20.13
CA GLU A 44 -0.94 4.18 20.69
C GLU A 44 -2.14 3.53 20.01
N ILE A 45 -2.08 3.29 18.69
CA ILE A 45 -3.10 2.53 17.96
C ILE A 45 -3.12 1.08 18.44
N GLY A 46 -1.96 0.46 18.70
CA GLY A 46 -1.88 -0.88 19.30
C GLY A 46 -2.63 -0.98 20.62
N GLU A 47 -2.38 -0.04 21.54
CA GLU A 47 -3.08 0.05 22.84
C GLU A 47 -4.60 0.23 22.66
N LEU A 48 -5.02 1.09 21.73
CA LEU A 48 -6.45 1.28 21.45
C LEU A 48 -7.10 0.05 20.82
N LEU A 49 -6.37 -0.72 19.98
CA LEU A 49 -6.87 -1.98 19.43
C LEU A 49 -7.07 -3.03 20.51
N ASP A 50 -6.20 -3.09 21.52
CA ASP A 50 -6.40 -3.94 22.69
C ASP A 50 -7.66 -3.55 23.47
N VAL A 51 -7.90 -2.24 23.62
CA VAL A 51 -9.18 -1.76 24.19
C VAL A 51 -10.35 -2.20 23.32
N VAL A 52 -10.27 -2.08 21.99
CA VAL A 52 -11.33 -2.50 21.07
C VAL A 52 -11.60 -4.00 21.15
N LEU A 53 -10.56 -4.81 21.32
CA LEU A 53 -10.69 -6.26 21.48
C LEU A 53 -11.40 -6.64 22.77
N ASN A 54 -11.07 -5.98 23.89
CA ASN A 54 -11.51 -6.40 25.21
C ASN A 54 -12.75 -5.66 25.75
N SER A 55 -13.17 -4.57 25.12
CA SER A 55 -14.33 -3.79 25.57
C SER A 55 -15.65 -4.48 25.27
N ASP A 56 -16.63 -4.25 26.14
CA ASP A 56 -18.04 -4.50 25.83
C ASP A 56 -18.49 -3.56 24.70
N TYR A 57 -19.36 -4.06 23.83
CA TYR A 57 -19.94 -3.31 22.72
C TYR A 57 -21.37 -3.77 22.46
N ASP A 58 -22.17 -2.93 21.82
CA ASP A 58 -23.51 -3.33 21.36
C ASP A 58 -23.38 -4.32 20.20
N ASP A 59 -23.44 -5.60 20.55
CA ASP A 59 -23.31 -6.70 19.62
C ASP A 59 -24.58 -6.95 18.79
N ASN A 60 -25.62 -6.12 18.94
CA ASN A 60 -26.83 -6.10 18.09
C ASN A 60 -26.79 -5.00 17.03
N ASN A 61 -25.79 -4.10 17.08
CA ASN A 61 -25.60 -3.07 16.07
C ASN A 61 -24.70 -3.57 14.94
N LEU A 62 -25.28 -3.86 13.77
CA LEU A 62 -24.56 -4.40 12.62
C LEU A 62 -23.38 -3.52 12.19
N GLN A 63 -23.55 -2.19 12.17
CA GLN A 63 -22.49 -1.27 11.81
C GLN A 63 -21.31 -1.39 12.79
N LEU A 64 -21.59 -1.35 14.09
CA LEU A 64 -20.58 -1.43 15.14
C LEU A 64 -19.83 -2.76 15.10
N VAL A 65 -20.55 -3.88 14.99
CA VAL A 65 -19.94 -5.23 14.87
C VAL A 65 -19.05 -5.31 13.63
N SER A 66 -19.51 -4.78 12.50
CA SER A 66 -18.77 -4.81 11.24
C SER A 66 -17.49 -3.98 11.30
N LEU A 67 -17.56 -2.73 11.83
CA LEU A 67 -16.40 -1.87 11.99
C LEU A 67 -15.35 -2.50 12.92
N ARG A 68 -15.80 -3.05 14.05
CA ARG A 68 -14.93 -3.76 15.00
C ARG A 68 -14.24 -4.96 14.35
N PHE A 69 -15.01 -5.81 13.66
CA PHE A 69 -14.47 -6.97 12.96
C PHE A 69 -13.43 -6.56 11.91
N TYR A 70 -13.76 -5.57 11.09
CA TYR A 70 -12.87 -5.04 10.05
C TYR A 70 -11.55 -4.55 10.64
N LEU A 71 -11.59 -3.69 11.66
CA LEU A 71 -10.41 -3.13 12.33
C LEU A 71 -9.52 -4.20 12.94
N LEU A 72 -10.11 -5.14 13.69
CA LEU A 72 -9.39 -6.20 14.37
C LEU A 72 -8.75 -7.16 13.35
N ARG A 73 -9.49 -7.65 12.35
CA ARG A 73 -8.93 -8.53 11.30
C ARG A 73 -7.83 -7.82 10.50
N LYS A 74 -8.02 -6.55 10.16
CA LYS A 74 -7.02 -5.75 9.43
C LYS A 74 -5.70 -5.65 10.21
N ASN A 75 -5.81 -5.59 11.53
CA ASN A 75 -4.67 -5.58 12.45
C ASN A 75 -4.27 -6.98 12.96
N ARG A 76 -4.65 -8.04 12.23
CA ARG A 76 -4.21 -9.44 12.43
C ARG A 76 -4.75 -10.13 13.69
N TYR A 77 -5.76 -9.58 14.33
CA TYR A 77 -6.49 -10.28 15.39
C TYR A 77 -7.39 -11.36 14.79
N ASP A 78 -7.42 -12.54 15.41
CA ASP A 78 -8.25 -13.65 14.97
C ASP A 78 -9.63 -13.60 15.64
N VAL A 79 -10.51 -12.76 15.10
CA VAL A 79 -11.91 -12.65 15.55
C VAL A 79 -12.82 -13.52 14.68
N SER A 80 -13.67 -14.34 15.31
CA SER A 80 -14.56 -15.24 14.58
C SER A 80 -15.59 -14.47 13.75
N SER A 81 -15.84 -14.92 12.52
CA SER A 81 -16.94 -14.41 11.68
C SER A 81 -18.32 -14.87 12.14
N ASP A 82 -18.41 -15.76 13.13
CA ASP A 82 -19.68 -16.21 13.71
C ASP A 82 -20.47 -15.09 14.38
N VAL A 83 -19.79 -13.98 14.72
CA VAL A 83 -20.45 -12.76 15.20
C VAL A 83 -21.51 -12.24 14.22
N PHE A 84 -21.43 -12.62 12.94
CA PHE A 84 -22.39 -12.22 11.92
C PHE A 84 -23.61 -13.14 11.80
N ASN A 85 -23.57 -14.35 12.36
CA ASN A 85 -24.66 -15.33 12.23
C ASN A 85 -25.99 -14.81 12.80
N LYS A 86 -25.94 -13.95 13.82
CA LYS A 86 -27.12 -13.34 14.44
C LYS A 86 -27.86 -12.34 13.53
N PHE A 87 -27.19 -11.82 12.50
CA PHE A 87 -27.79 -10.89 11.54
C PHE A 87 -28.41 -11.62 10.35
N GLN A 88 -28.56 -12.94 10.45
CA GLN A 88 -29.18 -13.79 9.44
C GLN A 88 -30.53 -14.32 9.92
N ASP A 89 -31.43 -14.55 8.97
CA ASP A 89 -32.66 -15.29 9.21
C ASP A 89 -32.42 -16.80 9.29
N LYS A 90 -33.51 -17.58 9.44
CA LYS A 90 -33.45 -19.05 9.55
C LYS A 90 -32.99 -19.73 8.26
N GLN A 91 -33.09 -19.04 7.13
CA GLN A 91 -32.64 -19.49 5.81
C GLN A 91 -31.16 -19.14 5.57
N GLY A 92 -30.59 -18.31 6.46
CA GLY A 92 -29.21 -17.87 6.41
C GLY A 92 -28.99 -16.67 5.48
N ASP A 93 -30.04 -15.88 5.24
CA ASP A 93 -29.99 -14.62 4.50
C ASP A 93 -29.88 -13.44 5.48
N PHE A 94 -29.10 -12.42 5.13
CA PHE A 94 -28.92 -11.24 5.98
C PHE A 94 -30.17 -10.36 6.01
N PHE A 95 -30.48 -9.80 7.17
CA PHE A 95 -31.54 -8.80 7.30
C PHE A 95 -31.19 -7.51 6.56
N GLN A 96 -32.21 -6.80 6.04
CA GLN A 96 -32.01 -5.45 5.51
C GLN A 96 -31.49 -4.52 6.61
N SER A 97 -30.68 -3.55 6.21
CA SER A 97 -30.13 -2.52 7.10
C SER A 97 -29.90 -1.24 6.31
N ASP A 98 -29.61 -0.15 7.02
CA ASP A 98 -29.24 1.11 6.38
C ASP A 98 -27.92 1.01 5.59
N THR A 99 -27.70 1.97 4.70
CA THR A 99 -26.54 2.00 3.81
C THR A 99 -25.20 1.96 4.56
N ASN A 100 -25.07 2.63 5.71
CA ASN A 100 -23.81 2.70 6.46
C ASN A 100 -23.50 1.36 7.13
N SER A 101 -24.51 0.69 7.68
CA SER A 101 -24.40 -0.68 8.19
C SER A 101 -23.98 -1.65 7.08
N LEU A 102 -24.61 -1.57 5.90
CA LEU A 102 -24.28 -2.42 4.76
C LEU A 102 -22.87 -2.16 4.21
N LEU A 103 -22.44 -0.91 4.15
CA LEU A 103 -21.09 -0.53 3.72
C LEU A 103 -20.01 -1.03 4.70
N SER A 104 -20.30 -0.95 6.00
CA SER A 104 -19.42 -1.47 7.05
C SER A 104 -19.32 -2.99 6.95
N LEU A 105 -20.45 -3.69 6.79
CA LEU A 105 -20.48 -5.14 6.60
C LEU A 105 -19.76 -5.56 5.31
N TYR A 106 -19.93 -4.81 4.22
CA TYR A 106 -19.20 -5.05 2.96
C TYR A 106 -17.69 -5.00 3.19
N SER A 107 -17.21 -3.95 3.87
CA SER A 107 -15.79 -3.78 4.19
C SER A 107 -15.26 -4.90 5.09
N ALA A 108 -16.03 -5.26 6.13
CA ALA A 108 -15.71 -6.34 7.06
C ALA A 108 -15.64 -7.71 6.37
N ALA A 109 -16.63 -8.04 5.54
CA ALA A 109 -16.71 -9.34 4.87
C ALA A 109 -15.57 -9.57 3.87
N HIS A 110 -15.00 -8.49 3.35
CA HIS A 110 -13.82 -8.51 2.50
C HIS A 110 -12.53 -8.89 3.24
N MET A 111 -12.54 -8.93 4.58
CA MET A 111 -11.47 -9.47 5.42
C MET A 111 -11.55 -10.99 5.62
N ARG A 112 -12.46 -11.68 4.92
CA ARG A 112 -12.66 -13.13 5.04
C ARG A 112 -11.40 -13.95 4.79
N THR A 113 -11.34 -15.07 5.49
CA THR A 113 -10.36 -16.15 5.33
C THR A 113 -11.05 -17.40 4.79
N LYS A 114 -10.25 -18.45 4.51
CA LYS A 114 -10.76 -19.68 3.90
C LYS A 114 -11.77 -20.38 4.81
N GLY A 115 -12.98 -20.63 4.31
CA GLY A 115 -14.02 -21.39 5.01
C GLY A 115 -15.11 -20.54 5.67
N GLU A 116 -14.96 -19.22 5.70
CA GLU A 116 -15.93 -18.29 6.32
C GLU A 116 -17.13 -17.99 5.39
N LYS A 117 -17.98 -19.00 5.17
CA LYS A 117 -19.15 -18.93 4.26
C LYS A 117 -20.12 -17.80 4.58
N VAL A 118 -20.23 -17.40 5.85
CA VAL A 118 -21.07 -16.28 6.29
C VAL A 118 -20.63 -14.96 5.63
N LEU A 119 -19.32 -14.75 5.46
CA LEU A 119 -18.77 -13.56 4.82
C LEU A 119 -18.90 -13.61 3.29
N ASP A 120 -18.84 -14.80 2.68
CA ASP A 120 -19.13 -14.97 1.25
C ASP A 120 -20.55 -14.49 0.92
N LYS A 121 -21.52 -14.91 1.74
CA LYS A 121 -22.91 -14.46 1.65
C LYS A 121 -23.03 -12.95 1.91
N ALA A 122 -22.33 -12.43 2.92
CA ALA A 122 -22.36 -11.01 3.25
C ALA A 122 -21.87 -10.14 2.08
N ILE A 123 -20.80 -10.54 1.38
CA ILE A 123 -20.30 -9.82 0.19
C ILE A 123 -21.37 -9.78 -0.90
N TYR A 124 -22.00 -10.92 -1.21
CA TYR A 124 -23.03 -10.98 -2.25
C TYR A 124 -24.25 -10.11 -1.87
N PHE A 125 -24.72 -10.25 -0.64
CA PHE A 125 -25.86 -9.51 -0.10
C PHE A 125 -25.60 -8.00 -0.13
N THR A 126 -24.54 -7.54 0.53
CA THR A 126 -24.23 -6.11 0.64
C THR A 126 -23.96 -5.49 -0.73
N LYS A 127 -23.24 -6.18 -1.64
CA LYS A 127 -22.99 -5.68 -3.00
C LYS A 127 -24.29 -5.43 -3.75
N LYS A 128 -25.25 -6.36 -3.70
CA LYS A 128 -26.56 -6.22 -4.35
C LYS A 128 -27.32 -5.01 -3.83
N HIS A 129 -27.38 -4.85 -2.51
CA HIS A 129 -28.16 -3.78 -1.87
C HIS A 129 -27.51 -2.40 -2.03
N LEU A 130 -26.17 -2.31 -1.91
CA LEU A 130 -25.43 -1.08 -2.13
C LEU A 130 -25.54 -0.60 -3.58
N LEU A 131 -25.48 -1.51 -4.56
CA LEU A 131 -25.70 -1.15 -5.97
C LEU A 131 -27.11 -0.57 -6.22
N GLY A 132 -28.14 -1.17 -5.63
CA GLY A 132 -29.51 -0.65 -5.73
C GLY A 132 -29.70 0.69 -5.01
N ALA A 133 -28.93 0.95 -3.95
CA ALA A 133 -29.00 2.20 -3.20
C ALA A 133 -28.34 3.38 -3.94
N LEU A 134 -27.35 3.14 -4.81
CA LEU A 134 -26.58 4.20 -5.50
C LEU A 134 -27.46 5.22 -6.24
N GLU A 135 -28.59 4.79 -6.81
CA GLU A 135 -29.52 5.66 -7.55
C GLU A 135 -30.25 6.68 -6.66
N HIS A 136 -30.28 6.45 -5.34
CA HIS A 136 -31.11 7.19 -4.38
C HIS A 136 -30.28 7.90 -3.29
N LEU A 137 -28.96 7.75 -3.30
CA LEU A 137 -28.08 8.37 -2.33
C LEU A 137 -27.71 9.81 -2.76
N GLU A 138 -27.45 10.66 -1.78
CA GLU A 138 -26.88 12.00 -2.00
C GLU A 138 -25.37 12.01 -1.73
N SER A 139 -24.63 12.93 -2.35
CA SER A 139 -23.21 13.16 -2.04
C SER A 139 -23.07 13.69 -0.59
N PRO A 140 -22.07 13.25 0.20
CA PRO A 140 -20.90 12.44 -0.17
C PRO A 140 -21.10 10.92 -0.06
N CYS A 141 -22.26 10.45 0.42
CA CYS A 141 -22.52 9.02 0.66
C CYS A 141 -22.44 8.17 -0.62
N VAL A 142 -22.85 8.73 -1.77
CA VAL A 142 -22.75 8.06 -3.08
C VAL A 142 -21.29 7.73 -3.43
N GLU A 143 -20.38 8.70 -3.24
CA GLU A 143 -18.97 8.55 -3.63
C GLU A 143 -18.31 7.45 -2.80
N GLU A 144 -18.56 7.43 -1.49
CA GLU A 144 -17.98 6.43 -0.60
C GLU A 144 -18.45 5.00 -0.95
N VAL A 145 -19.75 4.82 -1.21
CA VAL A 145 -20.32 3.54 -1.64
C VAL A 145 -19.78 3.14 -3.01
N TYR A 146 -19.74 4.05 -3.97
CA TYR A 146 -19.23 3.80 -5.32
C TYR A 146 -17.76 3.34 -5.28
N PHE A 147 -16.89 4.07 -4.58
CA PHE A 147 -15.49 3.70 -4.47
C PHE A 147 -15.29 2.38 -3.71
N ALA A 148 -16.13 2.07 -2.70
CA ALA A 148 -16.05 0.80 -1.98
C ALA A 148 -16.38 -0.38 -2.89
N LEU A 149 -17.41 -0.23 -3.74
CA LEU A 149 -17.82 -1.25 -4.70
C LEU A 149 -16.81 -1.44 -5.84
N LEU A 150 -16.12 -0.38 -6.26
CA LEU A 150 -15.01 -0.46 -7.22
C LEU A 150 -13.80 -1.18 -6.64
N THR A 151 -13.37 -0.77 -5.44
CA THR A 151 -12.20 -1.35 -4.77
C THR A 151 -12.45 -1.35 -3.26
N PRO A 152 -12.58 -2.54 -2.64
CA PRO A 152 -12.77 -2.67 -1.20
C PRO A 152 -11.69 -1.90 -0.43
N PRO A 153 -12.03 -1.22 0.68
CA PRO A 153 -11.09 -0.35 1.40
C PRO A 153 -9.74 -1.00 1.73
N PHE A 154 -9.74 -2.26 2.15
CA PHE A 154 -8.51 -2.98 2.51
C PHE A 154 -7.56 -3.24 1.33
N ARG A 155 -8.05 -3.18 0.08
CA ARG A 155 -7.25 -3.39 -1.15
C ARG A 155 -6.74 -2.08 -1.74
N ARG A 156 -7.14 -0.94 -1.21
CA ARG A 156 -6.76 0.36 -1.77
C ARG A 156 -5.31 0.68 -1.40
N VAL A 157 -4.61 1.26 -2.37
CA VAL A 157 -3.25 1.77 -2.14
C VAL A 157 -3.32 2.93 -1.16
N ARG A 158 -2.63 2.80 -0.02
CA ARG A 158 -2.84 3.66 1.16
C ARG A 158 -2.61 5.14 0.90
N ILE A 159 -1.57 5.50 0.14
CA ILE A 159 -1.29 6.91 -0.17
C ILE A 159 -2.34 7.52 -1.10
N LEU A 160 -2.94 6.72 -1.99
CA LEU A 160 -4.05 7.15 -2.85
C LEU A 160 -5.34 7.29 -2.03
N GLU A 161 -5.59 6.37 -1.10
CA GLU A 161 -6.70 6.50 -0.14
C GLU A 161 -6.55 7.79 0.67
N ALA A 162 -5.37 8.11 1.19
CA ALA A 162 -5.12 9.34 1.92
C ALA A 162 -5.39 10.59 1.08
N ARG A 163 -4.89 10.62 -0.16
CA ARG A 163 -5.16 11.73 -1.10
C ARG A 163 -6.65 11.93 -1.32
N SER A 164 -7.40 10.84 -1.52
CA SER A 164 -8.84 10.88 -1.80
C SER A 164 -9.67 11.18 -0.55
N TYR A 165 -9.24 10.74 0.62
CA TYR A 165 -10.00 10.86 1.87
C TYR A 165 -9.81 12.20 2.58
N ILE A 166 -8.66 12.89 2.41
CA ILE A 166 -8.44 14.23 3.01
C ILE A 166 -9.59 15.21 2.69
N PRO A 167 -10.04 15.37 1.42
CA PRO A 167 -11.18 16.24 1.11
C PRO A 167 -12.52 15.76 1.69
N CYS A 168 -12.69 14.45 1.91
CA CYS A 168 -13.88 13.92 2.57
C CYS A 168 -13.90 14.30 4.05
N TYR A 169 -12.78 14.05 4.75
CA TYR A 169 -12.60 14.40 6.16
C TYR A 169 -12.75 15.92 6.41
N GLU A 170 -12.31 16.75 5.47
CA GLU A 170 -12.50 18.21 5.52
C GLU A 170 -13.98 18.63 5.50
N LYS A 171 -14.86 17.84 4.90
CA LYS A 171 -16.31 18.12 4.86
C LYS A 171 -17.06 17.55 6.06
N GLU A 172 -16.43 16.66 6.85
CA GLU A 172 -17.09 16.06 8.01
C GLU A 172 -17.41 17.12 9.08
N PRO A 173 -18.66 17.19 9.57
CA PRO A 173 -19.04 18.15 10.62
C PRO A 173 -18.32 17.95 11.95
N THR A 174 -17.94 16.70 12.24
CA THR A 174 -17.30 16.28 13.49
C THR A 174 -15.77 16.16 13.39
N ARG A 175 -15.19 16.65 12.29
CA ARG A 175 -13.75 16.54 12.05
C ARG A 175 -12.93 17.23 13.14
N ASN A 176 -11.73 16.71 13.37
CA ASN A 176 -10.75 17.35 14.23
C ASN A 176 -9.77 18.17 13.37
N GLU A 177 -9.68 19.48 13.64
CA GLU A 177 -8.85 20.39 12.85
C GLU A 177 -7.35 20.09 12.96
N ALA A 178 -6.86 19.63 14.11
CA ALA A 178 -5.45 19.26 14.27
C ALA A 178 -5.11 18.01 13.44
N ILE A 179 -6.01 17.02 13.41
CA ILE A 179 -5.86 15.82 12.57
C ILE A 179 -5.87 16.19 11.08
N LEU A 180 -6.81 17.05 10.65
CA LEU A 180 -6.89 17.49 9.25
C LEU A 180 -5.63 18.26 8.81
N GLU A 181 -5.17 19.21 9.63
CA GLU A 181 -3.95 19.98 9.34
C GLU A 181 -2.73 19.06 9.26
N LEU A 182 -2.60 18.12 10.21
CA LEU A 182 -1.53 17.13 10.20
C LEU A 182 -1.57 16.27 8.94
N ALA A 183 -2.74 15.79 8.52
CA ALA A 183 -2.92 14.99 7.31
C ALA A 183 -2.44 15.74 6.06
N LYS A 184 -2.84 17.01 5.91
CA LYS A 184 -2.43 17.86 4.78
C LYS A 184 -0.92 18.10 4.76
N LEU A 185 -0.32 18.43 5.91
CA LEU A 185 1.13 18.65 6.01
C LEU A 185 1.91 17.36 5.74
N ASN A 186 1.49 16.24 6.33
CA ASN A 186 2.10 14.94 6.14
C ASN A 186 2.08 14.53 4.66
N PHE A 187 0.93 14.66 3.99
CA PHE A 187 0.80 14.36 2.56
C PHE A 187 1.74 15.21 1.71
N ASN A 188 1.79 16.53 1.94
CA ASN A 188 2.64 17.44 1.18
C ASN A 188 4.14 17.18 1.39
N ILE A 189 4.55 16.88 2.63
CA ILE A 189 5.95 16.52 2.94
C ILE A 189 6.34 15.23 2.22
N LEU A 190 5.48 14.21 2.26
CA LEU A 190 5.71 12.96 1.53
C LEU A 190 5.75 13.20 0.01
N GLN A 191 4.87 14.04 -0.52
CA GLN A 191 4.87 14.37 -1.94
C GLN A 191 6.17 15.03 -2.38
N LEU A 192 6.71 15.98 -1.60
CA LEU A 192 8.00 16.61 -1.89
C LEU A 192 9.13 15.59 -1.91
N LEU A 193 9.18 14.71 -0.90
CA LEU A 193 10.13 13.60 -0.85
C LEU A 193 10.00 12.70 -2.09
N PHE A 194 8.78 12.38 -2.51
CA PHE A 194 8.55 11.55 -3.69
C PHE A 194 9.02 12.22 -4.99
N CYS A 195 8.89 13.54 -5.10
CA CYS A 195 9.40 14.30 -6.24
C CYS A 195 10.93 14.28 -6.29
N GLU A 196 11.61 14.38 -5.13
CA GLU A 196 13.07 14.27 -5.02
C GLU A 196 13.56 12.87 -5.42
N GLU A 197 12.91 11.83 -4.90
CA GLU A 197 13.20 10.43 -5.25
C GLU A 197 12.98 10.17 -6.74
N LEU A 198 11.85 10.61 -7.31
CA LEU A 198 11.55 10.44 -8.72
C LEU A 198 12.54 11.20 -9.60
N LYS A 199 12.99 12.40 -9.19
CA LYS A 199 14.03 13.14 -9.89
C LYS A 199 15.34 12.35 -9.92
N GLU A 200 15.78 11.81 -8.78
CA GLU A 200 16.99 10.99 -8.71
C GLU A 200 16.90 9.79 -9.65
N VAL A 201 15.81 9.01 -9.55
CA VAL A 201 15.61 7.81 -10.35
C VAL A 201 15.51 8.15 -11.85
N THR A 202 14.85 9.24 -12.21
CA THR A 202 14.74 9.68 -13.61
C THR A 202 16.10 10.06 -14.19
N LEU A 203 16.95 10.77 -13.44
CA LEU A 203 18.31 11.10 -13.89
C LEU A 203 19.17 9.84 -14.05
N TRP A 204 19.06 8.90 -13.10
CA TRP A 204 19.72 7.60 -13.18
C TRP A 204 19.27 6.80 -14.42
N TRP A 205 17.97 6.80 -14.74
CA TRP A 205 17.40 6.13 -15.89
C TRP A 205 17.84 6.78 -17.22
N GLN A 206 17.89 8.10 -17.26
CA GLN A 206 18.41 8.85 -18.41
C GLN A 206 19.89 8.53 -18.68
N LYS A 207 20.73 8.45 -17.64
CA LYS A 207 22.14 8.04 -17.78
C LYS A 207 22.25 6.65 -18.43
N LEU A 208 21.44 5.69 -17.98
CA LEU A 208 21.37 4.36 -18.59
C LEU A 208 20.97 4.42 -20.07
N LYS A 209 19.86 5.10 -20.38
CA LYS A 209 19.36 5.21 -21.77
C LYS A 209 20.30 5.93 -22.72
N VAL A 210 21.10 6.88 -22.23
CA VAL A 210 22.11 7.57 -23.07
C VAL A 210 23.33 6.67 -23.26
N GLY A 211 23.72 5.93 -22.22
CA GLY A 211 24.86 5.03 -22.27
C GLY A 211 24.59 3.70 -22.98
N SER A 212 23.33 3.35 -23.26
CA SER A 212 22.94 2.08 -23.88
C SER A 212 21.93 2.29 -25.01
N ASN A 213 22.07 1.56 -26.11
CA ASN A 213 21.15 1.67 -27.26
C ASN A 213 19.88 0.83 -27.06
N LEU A 214 19.06 1.19 -26.06
CA LEU A 214 17.84 0.47 -25.65
C LEU A 214 16.57 1.03 -26.30
N SER A 215 16.57 1.22 -27.62
CA SER A 215 15.40 1.76 -28.33
C SER A 215 14.17 0.84 -28.31
N PHE A 216 14.37 -0.46 -28.05
CA PHE A 216 13.31 -1.47 -27.94
C PHE A 216 12.67 -1.55 -26.54
N VAL A 217 13.33 -1.02 -25.50
CA VAL A 217 12.86 -1.11 -24.11
C VAL A 217 11.74 -0.10 -23.86
N ARG A 218 10.69 -0.54 -23.15
CA ARG A 218 9.58 0.31 -22.72
C ARG A 218 10.05 1.36 -21.71
N ASP A 219 9.74 2.62 -21.98
CA ASP A 219 10.01 3.70 -21.02
C ASP A 219 8.90 3.77 -19.97
N ARG A 220 9.16 3.21 -18.78
CA ARG A 220 8.18 3.03 -17.69
C ARG A 220 8.69 3.45 -16.32
N ILE A 221 9.69 4.34 -16.26
CA ILE A 221 10.35 4.67 -14.99
C ILE A 221 9.39 5.33 -13.98
N VAL A 222 8.44 6.14 -14.47
CA VAL A 222 7.45 6.84 -13.63
C VAL A 222 6.41 5.85 -13.09
N GLU A 223 5.93 4.95 -13.93
CA GLU A 223 4.97 3.90 -13.56
C GLU A 223 5.59 2.91 -12.57
N THR A 224 6.86 2.54 -12.80
CA THR A 224 7.64 1.70 -11.90
C THR A 224 7.76 2.36 -10.53
N TYR A 225 8.16 3.64 -10.50
CA TYR A 225 8.26 4.39 -9.26
C TYR A 225 6.90 4.50 -8.53
N PHE A 226 5.82 4.71 -9.29
CA PHE A 226 4.47 4.77 -8.74
C PHE A 226 4.05 3.46 -8.06
N TRP A 227 4.34 2.31 -8.66
CA TRP A 227 4.07 1.00 -8.04
C TRP A 227 4.84 0.81 -6.73
N ILE A 228 6.13 1.14 -6.73
CA ILE A 228 6.98 1.04 -5.54
C ILE A 228 6.57 2.03 -4.44
N ASN A 229 6.10 3.21 -4.81
CA ASN A 229 5.52 4.14 -3.85
C ASN A 229 4.28 3.56 -3.16
N GLY A 230 3.43 2.86 -3.93
CA GLY A 230 2.22 2.21 -3.43
C GLY A 230 2.48 1.12 -2.39
N THR A 231 3.62 0.41 -2.47
CA THR A 231 3.96 -0.65 -1.50
C THR A 231 4.48 -0.11 -0.17
N SER A 232 5.15 1.05 -0.16
CA SER A 232 5.82 1.56 1.03
C SER A 232 5.97 3.09 0.98
N TYR A 233 4.90 3.83 1.29
CA TYR A 233 4.85 5.30 1.17
C TYR A 233 5.47 6.07 2.34
N ASN A 234 5.73 5.42 3.49
CA ASN A 234 6.29 6.07 4.67
C ASN A 234 7.70 6.64 4.38
N HIS A 235 8.01 7.84 4.90
CA HIS A 235 9.30 8.50 4.73
C HIS A 235 10.51 7.62 5.10
N LYS A 236 10.38 6.72 6.08
CA LYS A 236 11.47 5.82 6.54
C LYS A 236 11.97 4.85 5.46
N TYR A 237 11.19 4.66 4.40
CA TYR A 237 11.50 3.76 3.29
C TYR A 237 11.98 4.49 2.02
N SER A 238 12.37 5.76 2.13
CA SER A 238 12.82 6.58 0.99
C SER A 238 13.86 5.88 0.11
N TYR A 239 15.00 5.51 0.69
CA TYR A 239 16.05 4.86 -0.06
C TYR A 239 15.67 3.45 -0.54
N SER A 240 14.82 2.75 0.21
CA SER A 240 14.28 1.46 -0.22
C SER A 240 13.42 1.59 -1.48
N ARG A 241 12.63 2.68 -1.62
CA ARG A 241 11.86 2.95 -2.84
C ARG A 241 12.78 3.24 -4.03
N ILE A 242 13.86 4.00 -3.83
CA ILE A 242 14.86 4.26 -4.88
C ILE A 242 15.48 2.95 -5.36
N ILE A 243 15.97 2.11 -4.44
CA ILE A 243 16.56 0.80 -4.77
C ILE A 243 15.56 -0.06 -5.53
N ALA A 244 14.35 -0.25 -4.98
CA ALA A 244 13.36 -1.12 -5.58
C ALA A 244 12.93 -0.63 -6.95
N THR A 245 12.82 0.69 -7.17
CA THR A 245 12.50 1.25 -8.49
C THR A 245 13.60 0.95 -9.51
N LYS A 246 14.88 1.12 -9.14
CA LYS A 246 16.01 0.83 -10.03
C LYS A 246 16.08 -0.66 -10.39
N ILE A 247 15.82 -1.55 -9.43
CA ILE A 247 15.79 -3.00 -9.67
C ILE A 247 14.64 -3.38 -10.59
N THR A 248 13.43 -2.88 -10.34
CA THR A 248 12.28 -3.15 -11.21
C THR A 248 12.49 -2.58 -12.61
N ALA A 249 13.20 -1.46 -12.76
CA ALA A 249 13.58 -0.94 -14.07
C ALA A 249 14.53 -1.90 -14.83
N PHE A 250 15.50 -2.53 -14.14
CA PHE A 250 16.31 -3.60 -14.74
C PHE A 250 15.48 -4.85 -15.07
N MET A 251 14.53 -5.22 -14.21
CA MET A 251 13.59 -6.31 -14.52
C MET A 251 12.85 -6.03 -15.82
N THR A 252 12.33 -4.80 -16.02
CA THR A 252 11.65 -4.41 -17.26
C THR A 252 12.56 -4.50 -18.49
N ILE A 253 13.84 -4.12 -18.38
CA ILE A 253 14.80 -4.27 -19.49
C ILE A 253 14.99 -5.74 -19.84
N ILE A 254 15.20 -6.59 -18.84
CA ILE A 254 15.44 -8.02 -19.03
C ILE A 254 14.17 -8.69 -19.60
N ASP A 255 12.99 -8.35 -19.07
CA ASP A 255 11.69 -8.78 -19.59
C ASP A 255 11.54 -8.41 -21.09
N ASP A 256 11.85 -7.18 -21.48
CA ASP A 256 11.81 -6.74 -22.88
C ASP A 256 12.80 -7.50 -23.77
N ILE A 257 14.00 -7.78 -23.26
CA ILE A 257 14.98 -8.62 -23.96
C ILE A 257 14.41 -10.02 -24.18
N LEU A 258 13.94 -10.68 -23.14
CA LEU A 258 13.49 -12.08 -23.21
C LEU A 258 12.21 -12.25 -24.04
N ASP A 259 11.28 -11.29 -23.97
CA ASP A 259 9.97 -11.41 -24.62
C ASP A 259 9.97 -10.96 -26.09
N THR A 260 10.80 -9.97 -26.45
CA THR A 260 10.63 -9.27 -27.73
C THR A 260 11.87 -9.19 -28.60
N TYR A 261 13.07 -9.12 -28.02
CA TYR A 261 14.25 -8.69 -28.75
C TYR A 261 15.33 -9.78 -28.88
N GLY A 262 15.67 -10.43 -27.76
CA GLY A 262 16.76 -11.39 -27.67
C GLY A 262 16.40 -12.76 -28.26
N SER A 263 17.41 -13.44 -28.79
CA SER A 263 17.27 -14.86 -29.15
C SER A 263 17.46 -15.77 -27.92
N THR A 264 17.03 -17.03 -27.99
CA THR A 264 17.26 -18.01 -26.91
C THR A 264 18.73 -18.13 -26.51
N GLU A 265 19.65 -18.05 -27.48
CA GLU A 265 21.09 -18.10 -27.20
C GLU A 265 21.55 -16.86 -26.43
N GLU A 266 21.10 -15.67 -26.82
CA GLU A 266 21.41 -14.42 -26.13
C GLU A 266 20.81 -14.39 -24.71
N SER A 267 19.61 -14.96 -24.53
CA SER A 267 19.00 -15.13 -23.20
C SER A 267 19.83 -16.05 -22.30
N MET A 268 20.40 -17.13 -22.84
CA MET A 268 21.28 -18.03 -22.09
C MET A 268 22.60 -17.35 -21.71
N GLN A 269 23.18 -16.54 -22.61
CA GLN A 269 24.36 -15.72 -22.33
C GLN A 269 24.09 -14.69 -21.23
N LEU A 270 22.93 -14.03 -21.27
CA LEU A 270 22.50 -13.12 -20.22
C LEU A 270 22.35 -13.83 -18.87
N ALA A 271 21.71 -15.00 -18.85
CA ALA A 271 21.56 -15.79 -17.64
C ALA A 271 22.92 -16.24 -17.06
N GLU A 272 23.86 -16.65 -17.92
CA GLU A 272 25.24 -16.96 -17.50
C GLU A 272 25.92 -15.74 -16.86
N ALA A 273 25.82 -14.57 -17.49
CA ALA A 273 26.43 -13.36 -16.97
C ALA A 273 25.83 -12.91 -15.64
N ILE A 274 24.50 -12.99 -15.49
CA ILE A 274 23.81 -12.70 -14.23
C ILE A 274 24.24 -13.67 -13.12
N ASN A 275 24.31 -14.97 -13.41
CA ASN A 275 24.74 -15.97 -12.43
C ASN A 275 26.18 -15.76 -11.95
N ARG A 276 27.05 -15.27 -12.82
CA ARG A 276 28.44 -14.93 -12.49
C ARG A 276 28.56 -13.63 -11.67
N TRP A 277 27.74 -12.63 -11.98
CA TRP A 277 27.69 -11.32 -11.31
C TRP A 277 29.07 -10.64 -11.20
N ASP A 278 29.87 -10.66 -12.27
CA ASP A 278 31.22 -10.10 -12.31
C ASP A 278 31.52 -9.39 -13.64
N GLU A 279 32.38 -8.37 -13.63
CA GLU A 279 32.70 -7.58 -14.84
C GLU A 279 33.28 -8.45 -15.98
N GLY A 280 33.96 -9.55 -15.66
CA GLY A 280 34.51 -10.48 -16.65
C GLY A 280 33.47 -11.37 -17.32
N ALA A 281 32.18 -11.26 -16.96
CA ALA A 281 31.09 -11.88 -17.71
C ALA A 281 30.59 -11.01 -18.86
N VAL A 282 31.06 -9.76 -18.99
CA VAL A 282 30.66 -8.88 -20.10
C VAL A 282 31.03 -9.44 -21.48
N ASP A 283 32.10 -10.23 -21.55
CA ASP A 283 32.62 -10.79 -22.81
C ASP A 283 31.72 -11.87 -23.41
N VAL A 284 30.85 -12.51 -22.61
CA VAL A 284 29.89 -13.51 -23.12
C VAL A 284 28.63 -12.86 -23.69
N LEU A 285 28.41 -11.56 -23.45
CA LEU A 285 27.19 -10.85 -23.82
C LEU A 285 27.24 -10.27 -25.23
N PRO A 286 26.09 -10.20 -25.93
CA PRO A 286 25.94 -9.40 -27.14
C PRO A 286 26.23 -7.93 -26.87
N GLU A 287 26.73 -7.22 -27.88
CA GLU A 287 27.20 -5.84 -27.75
C GLU A 287 26.15 -4.89 -27.13
N TYR A 288 24.87 -5.05 -27.49
CA TYR A 288 23.79 -4.19 -26.99
C TYR A 288 23.45 -4.39 -25.49
N MET A 289 23.87 -5.51 -24.88
CA MET A 289 23.61 -5.82 -23.47
C MET A 289 24.75 -5.38 -22.54
N LYS A 290 25.96 -5.20 -23.07
CA LYS A 290 27.18 -4.99 -22.28
C LYS A 290 27.07 -3.77 -21.37
N ASP A 291 26.68 -2.63 -21.94
CA ASP A 291 26.55 -1.38 -21.18
C ASP A 291 25.49 -1.49 -20.07
N VAL A 292 24.38 -2.18 -20.34
CA VAL A 292 23.32 -2.43 -19.35
C VAL A 292 23.82 -3.30 -18.20
N TYR A 293 24.53 -4.38 -18.52
CA TYR A 293 25.08 -5.29 -17.53
C TYR A 293 26.11 -4.61 -16.64
N LEU A 294 27.05 -3.85 -17.22
CA LEU A 294 28.01 -3.09 -16.44
C LEU A 294 27.32 -2.04 -15.54
N TYR A 295 26.29 -1.37 -16.06
CA TYR A 295 25.52 -0.41 -15.27
C TYR A 295 24.69 -1.05 -14.15
N LEU A 296 24.22 -2.29 -14.35
CA LEU A 296 23.62 -3.12 -13.29
C LEU A 296 24.63 -3.36 -12.16
N LEU A 297 25.84 -3.79 -12.49
CA LEU A 297 26.91 -4.01 -11.51
C LEU A 297 27.28 -2.72 -10.75
N GLU A 298 27.46 -1.61 -11.47
CA GLU A 298 27.71 -0.28 -10.88
C GLU A 298 26.58 0.13 -9.93
N THR A 299 25.32 -0.07 -10.35
CA THR A 299 24.15 0.29 -9.55
C THR A 299 24.10 -0.51 -8.25
N PHE A 300 24.35 -1.81 -8.28
CA PHE A 300 24.38 -2.63 -7.06
C PHE A 300 25.55 -2.26 -6.13
N ARG A 301 26.73 -1.93 -6.69
CA ARG A 301 27.86 -1.41 -5.92
C ARG A 301 27.49 -0.11 -5.20
N SER A 302 26.78 0.79 -5.87
CA SER A 302 26.31 2.05 -5.26
C SER A 302 25.36 1.82 -4.07
N PHE A 303 24.59 0.73 -4.08
CA PHE A 303 23.74 0.36 -2.94
C PHE A 303 24.57 -0.10 -1.74
N GLU A 304 25.63 -0.87 -1.97
CA GLU A 304 26.55 -1.31 -0.91
C GLU A 304 27.26 -0.13 -0.27
N GLU A 305 27.74 0.80 -1.08
CA GLU A 305 28.41 2.03 -0.64
C GLU A 305 27.47 2.90 0.21
N HIS A 306 26.24 3.12 -0.24
CA HIS A 306 25.26 3.92 0.50
C HIS A 306 24.84 3.27 1.82
N LEU A 307 24.64 1.94 1.84
CA LEU A 307 24.27 1.23 3.05
C LEU A 307 25.41 1.17 4.07
N GLY A 308 26.66 1.26 3.61
CA GLY A 308 27.85 1.20 4.42
C GLY A 308 28.13 -0.19 5.00
N PRO A 309 29.27 -0.38 5.68
CA PRO A 309 29.77 -1.71 6.08
C PRO A 309 28.84 -2.45 7.05
N GLY A 310 28.01 -1.74 7.82
CA GLY A 310 27.08 -2.34 8.77
C GLY A 310 25.80 -2.90 8.15
N LYS A 311 25.48 -2.54 6.89
CA LYS A 311 24.23 -2.94 6.22
C LYS A 311 24.40 -3.43 4.78
N SER A 312 25.60 -3.33 4.20
CA SER A 312 25.90 -3.77 2.83
C SER A 312 25.64 -5.26 2.61
N TYR A 313 25.73 -6.09 3.66
CA TYR A 313 25.37 -7.52 3.61
C TYR A 313 23.93 -7.77 3.09
N ARG A 314 23.03 -6.78 3.20
CA ARG A 314 21.65 -6.86 2.67
C ARG A 314 21.62 -6.89 1.14
N VAL A 315 22.62 -6.30 0.48
CA VAL A 315 22.73 -6.32 -0.97
C VAL A 315 23.07 -7.72 -1.49
N VAL A 316 23.73 -8.56 -0.69
CA VAL A 316 23.98 -9.97 -1.06
C VAL A 316 22.65 -10.70 -1.28
N TYR A 317 21.72 -10.63 -0.33
CA TYR A 317 20.39 -11.21 -0.48
C TYR A 317 19.59 -10.59 -1.63
N LEU A 318 19.81 -9.30 -1.90
CA LEU A 318 19.20 -8.62 -3.04
C LEU A 318 19.73 -9.15 -4.37
N LYS A 319 21.04 -9.40 -4.48
CA LYS A 319 21.69 -10.01 -5.65
C LYS A 319 21.17 -11.42 -5.88
N GLU A 320 21.08 -12.23 -4.83
CA GLU A 320 20.52 -13.59 -4.90
C GLU A 320 19.07 -13.56 -5.42
N SER A 321 18.23 -12.70 -4.84
CA SER A 321 16.83 -12.55 -5.27
C SER A 321 16.72 -12.06 -6.71
N ALA A 322 17.52 -11.06 -7.08
CA ALA A 322 17.56 -10.51 -8.44
C ALA A 322 18.04 -11.56 -9.45
N SER A 323 19.06 -12.35 -9.11
CA SER A 323 19.57 -13.41 -9.98
C SER A 323 18.52 -14.47 -10.28
N ILE A 324 17.74 -14.88 -9.26
CA ILE A 324 16.63 -15.81 -9.45
C ILE A 324 15.60 -15.22 -10.43
N ILE A 325 15.20 -13.97 -10.22
CA ILE A 325 14.18 -13.30 -11.04
C ILE A 325 14.66 -13.06 -12.48
N PHE A 326 15.93 -12.69 -12.66
CA PHE A 326 16.50 -12.37 -13.96
C PHE A 326 16.80 -13.61 -14.82
N THR A 327 16.80 -14.80 -14.22
CA THR A 327 17.11 -16.06 -14.91
C THR A 327 15.97 -17.07 -14.91
N SER A 328 14.85 -16.76 -14.24
CA SER A 328 13.60 -17.53 -14.29
C SER A 328 12.76 -17.16 -15.50
#